data_AF-A0A1T5DI80-F1
#
_entry.id   AF-A0A1T5DI80-F1
#
_cell.length_a   1.000
_cell.length_b   1.000
_cell.length_c   1.000
_cell.angle_alpha   90.00
_cell.angle_beta   90.00
_cell.angle_gamma   90.00
#
_symmetry.space_group_name_H-M   'P 1'
#
loop_
_entity.id
_entity.type
_entity.pdbx_description
1 polymer ?
#
loop_
_entity_poly.entity_id
_entity_poly.type
_entity_poly.pdbx_seq_one_letter_code
_entity_poly.pdbx_strand_id
1 'polypeptide(L)'
;MLLCAALVLSLYKKGRFAVVAKIFRFVIVVGSIAYFAYWFVEKSLSQFLENSMAVQVINHLPQPLDFYVIRVSDKDGSDEKYLSKHIGRIRPDFYRIEYLNMQKSNEFWIVGYLNKSRLAYFSQHAVTEGNRDQIVEVRNYINQSQKLSSIASDQVGILKYDNMKISIWVTLDLLLIFLNSVLLFRRK
;
A
#
# COMPACT_ATOMS: atom_id res chain seq x y z
N MET A 1 -6.74 1.78 -19.74
CA MET A 1 -7.20 1.38 -21.10
C MET A 1 -8.05 2.46 -21.78
N LEU A 2 -9.18 2.89 -21.19
CA LEU A 2 -10.05 3.93 -21.78
C LEU A 2 -9.34 5.27 -22.02
N LEU A 3 -8.43 5.67 -21.11
CA LEU A 3 -7.61 6.88 -21.27
C LEU A 3 -6.63 6.82 -22.45
N CYS A 4 -6.15 5.62 -22.81
CA CYS A 4 -5.31 5.42 -24.01
C CYS A 4 -6.13 5.60 -25.28
N ALA A 5 -7.35 5.07 -25.32
CA ALA A 5 -8.28 5.27 -26.44
C ALA A 5 -8.66 6.75 -26.60
N ALA A 6 -8.87 7.46 -25.48
CA ALA A 6 -9.07 8.91 -25.48
C ALA A 6 -7.87 9.66 -26.06
N LEU A 7 -6.64 9.15 -25.87
CA LEU A 7 -5.45 9.74 -26.46
C LEU A 7 -5.41 9.57 -27.99
N VAL A 8 -5.72 8.38 -28.50
CA VAL A 8 -5.78 8.11 -29.96
C VAL A 8 -6.83 8.98 -30.63
N LEU A 9 -7.99 9.16 -30.00
CA LEU A 9 -9.05 10.05 -30.47
C LEU A 9 -8.62 11.52 -30.57
N SER A 10 -7.53 11.93 -29.89
CA SER A 10 -6.98 13.29 -29.99
C SER A 10 -6.35 13.63 -31.34
N LEU A 11 -6.02 12.61 -32.15
CA LEU A 11 -5.40 12.78 -33.47
C LEU A 11 -6.38 13.35 -34.51
N TYR A 12 -7.69 13.16 -34.32
CA TYR A 12 -8.72 13.65 -35.24
C TYR A 12 -9.02 15.14 -35.01
N LYS A 13 -8.42 16.02 -35.82
CA LYS A 13 -8.42 17.48 -35.60
C LYS A 13 -9.41 18.29 -36.47
N LYS A 14 -10.10 17.69 -37.45
CA LYS A 14 -11.02 18.39 -38.39
C LYS A 14 -12.25 17.54 -38.74
N GLY A 15 -13.41 18.19 -38.95
CA GLY A 15 -14.67 17.58 -39.39
C GLY A 15 -15.70 17.31 -38.27
N ARG A 16 -16.89 16.81 -38.63
CA ARG A 16 -17.98 16.44 -37.68
C ARG A 16 -17.53 15.41 -36.64
N PHE A 17 -16.64 14.49 -37.05
CA PHE A 17 -16.03 13.49 -36.17
C PHE A 17 -15.14 14.09 -35.07
N ALA A 18 -14.56 15.28 -35.28
CA ALA A 18 -13.73 15.94 -34.28
C ALA A 18 -14.55 16.46 -33.07
N VAL A 19 -15.80 16.88 -33.30
CA VAL A 19 -16.69 17.34 -32.23
C VAL A 19 -17.14 16.17 -31.36
N VAL A 20 -17.55 15.06 -31.98
CA VAL A 20 -17.95 13.83 -31.29
C VAL A 20 -16.77 13.25 -30.48
N ALA A 21 -15.58 13.19 -31.09
CA ALA A 21 -14.37 12.76 -30.40
C ALA A 21 -14.03 13.65 -29.19
N LYS A 22 -14.24 14.97 -29.29
CA LYS A 22 -14.00 15.90 -28.18
C LYS A 22 -14.96 15.68 -27.01
N ILE A 23 -16.26 15.48 -27.27
CA ILE A 23 -17.26 15.20 -26.25
C ILE A 23 -16.96 13.86 -25.56
N PHE A 24 -16.69 12.82 -26.34
CA PHE A 24 -16.38 11.50 -25.80
C PHE A 24 -15.12 11.51 -24.90
N ARG A 25 -14.07 12.23 -25.32
CA ARG A 25 -12.87 12.43 -24.49
C ARG A 25 -13.16 13.17 -23.20
N PHE A 26 -14.03 14.19 -23.23
CA PHE A 26 -14.42 14.92 -22.03
C PHE A 26 -15.10 14.00 -21.00
N VAL A 27 -16.06 13.19 -21.45
CA VAL A 27 -16.76 12.22 -20.58
C VAL A 27 -15.77 11.22 -19.98
N ILE A 28 -14.85 10.67 -20.78
CA ILE A 28 -13.84 9.72 -20.29
C ILE A 28 -12.92 10.36 -19.24
N VAL A 29 -12.42 11.57 -19.49
CA VAL A 29 -11.50 12.25 -18.57
C VAL A 29 -12.19 12.56 -17.25
N VAL A 30 -13.38 13.18 -17.29
CA VAL A 30 -14.14 13.51 -16.09
C VAL A 30 -14.52 12.26 -15.30
N GLY A 31 -14.99 11.21 -15.99
CA GLY A 31 -15.30 9.93 -15.36
C GLY A 31 -14.08 9.25 -14.73
N SER A 32 -12.92 9.31 -15.39
CA SER A 32 -11.67 8.75 -14.85
C SER A 32 -11.18 9.51 -13.62
N ILE A 33 -11.28 10.85 -13.62
CA ILE A 33 -10.94 11.67 -12.45
C ILE A 33 -11.86 11.34 -11.27
N ALA A 34 -13.17 11.24 -11.50
CA ALA A 34 -14.13 10.91 -10.45
C ALA A 34 -13.88 9.50 -9.89
N TYR A 35 -13.68 8.50 -10.75
CA TYR A 35 -13.36 7.14 -10.35
C TYR A 35 -12.05 7.07 -9.55
N PHE A 36 -11.00 7.75 -10.03
CA PHE A 36 -9.71 7.78 -9.36
C PHE A 36 -9.80 8.45 -7.98
N ALA A 37 -10.53 9.56 -7.88
CA ALA A 37 -10.75 10.25 -6.61
C ALA A 37 -11.51 9.37 -5.61
N TYR A 38 -12.59 8.71 -6.04
CA TYR A 38 -13.34 7.77 -5.22
C TYR A 38 -12.45 6.62 -4.71
N TRP A 39 -11.75 5.95 -5.63
CA TRP A 39 -10.86 4.84 -5.30
C TRP A 39 -9.71 5.26 -4.38
N PHE A 40 -9.14 6.46 -4.58
CA PHE A 40 -8.08 7.00 -3.73
C PHE A 40 -8.56 7.26 -2.30
N VAL A 41 -9.76 7.83 -2.14
CA VAL A 41 -10.35 8.08 -0.82
C VAL A 41 -10.65 6.76 -0.10
N GLU A 42 -11.26 5.80 -0.78
CA GLU A 42 -11.55 4.47 -0.22
C GLU A 42 -10.26 3.75 0.24
N LYS A 43 -9.20 3.81 -0.58
CA LYS A 43 -7.91 3.19 -0.25
C LYS A 43 -7.16 3.91 0.86
N SER A 44 -7.35 5.23 1.00
CA SER A 44 -6.72 6.03 2.06
C SER A 44 -7.42 5.90 3.41
N LEU A 45 -8.76 5.87 3.43
CA LEU A 45 -9.55 5.84 4.67
C LEU A 45 -9.58 4.44 5.31
N SER A 46 -9.50 3.37 4.51
CA SER A 46 -9.39 1.99 5.02
C SER A 46 -8.15 1.73 5.88
N GLN A 47 -7.20 2.67 5.97
CA GLN A 47 -6.07 2.60 6.90
C GLN A 47 -6.41 3.03 8.33
N PHE A 48 -7.50 3.80 8.53
CA PHE A 48 -7.97 4.28 9.83
C PHE A 48 -9.20 3.49 10.26
N LEU A 49 -9.00 2.21 10.57
CA LEU A 49 -10.11 1.33 10.96
C LEU A 49 -10.52 1.56 12.41
N GLU A 50 -11.80 1.85 12.60
CA GLU A 50 -12.51 1.80 13.88
C GLU A 50 -12.39 0.37 14.46
N ASN A 51 -12.05 0.24 15.75
CA ASN A 51 -11.68 -1.02 16.41
C ASN A 51 -10.34 -1.65 15.96
N SER A 52 -9.33 -0.82 15.67
CA SER A 52 -7.95 -1.27 15.50
C SER A 52 -7.16 -1.23 16.81
N MET A 53 -6.28 -2.21 16.98
CA MET A 53 -5.25 -2.25 18.03
C MET A 53 -4.07 -1.39 17.57
N ALA A 54 -3.58 -0.49 18.42
CA ALA A 54 -2.36 0.26 18.11
C ALA A 54 -1.12 -0.57 18.47
N VAL A 55 -0.23 -0.78 17.51
CA VAL A 55 1.07 -1.41 17.71
C VAL A 55 2.15 -0.33 17.58
N GLN A 56 2.77 0.00 18.69
CA GLN A 56 3.89 0.93 18.76
C GLN A 56 5.19 0.15 18.62
N VAL A 57 5.93 0.38 17.53
CA VAL A 57 7.25 -0.22 17.31
C VAL A 57 8.32 0.81 17.63
N ILE A 58 9.16 0.52 18.61
CA ILE A 58 10.27 1.37 19.07
C ILE A 58 11.59 0.73 18.66
N ASN A 59 12.43 1.47 17.94
CA ASN A 59 13.74 0.96 17.52
C ASN A 59 14.83 1.48 18.45
N HIS A 60 15.44 0.62 19.27
CA HIS A 60 16.61 0.96 20.09
C HIS A 60 17.94 0.48 19.49
N LEU A 61 17.92 -0.08 18.27
CA LEU A 61 19.15 -0.48 17.60
C LEU A 61 19.91 0.75 17.10
N PRO A 62 21.25 0.69 17.03
CA PRO A 62 22.10 1.82 16.65
C PRO A 62 21.93 2.23 15.17
N GLN A 63 21.22 1.44 14.36
CA GLN A 63 20.99 1.70 12.95
C GLN A 63 19.49 1.80 12.64
N PRO A 64 19.10 2.66 11.67
CA PRO A 64 17.72 2.75 11.25
C PRO A 64 17.30 1.50 10.48
N LEU A 65 16.25 0.84 10.94
CA LEU A 65 15.67 -0.34 10.33
C LEU A 65 14.38 -0.01 9.60
N ASP A 66 14.10 -0.75 8.54
CA ASP A 66 12.85 -0.67 7.80
C ASP A 66 11.87 -1.74 8.31
N PHE A 67 10.79 -1.31 8.94
CA PHE A 67 9.87 -2.20 9.65
C PHE A 67 8.62 -2.50 8.84
N TYR A 68 8.20 -3.76 8.92
CA TYR A 68 6.98 -4.30 8.36
C TYR A 68 6.22 -5.06 9.43
N VAL A 69 4.91 -5.05 9.31
CA VAL A 69 4.00 -5.82 10.17
C VAL A 69 3.19 -6.76 9.31
N ILE A 70 3.02 -8.00 9.76
CA ILE A 70 2.27 -9.02 9.05
C ILE A 70 1.21 -9.55 10.00
N ARG A 71 -0.06 -9.35 9.66
CA ARG A 71 -1.19 -9.91 10.38
C ARG A 71 -1.48 -11.31 9.84
N VAL A 72 -1.65 -12.27 10.75
CA VAL A 72 -1.98 -13.67 10.41
C VAL A 72 -3.46 -13.90 10.68
N SER A 73 -4.22 -14.34 9.68
CA SER A 73 -5.65 -14.65 9.83
C SER A 73 -5.85 -16.14 10.11
N ASP A 74 -6.71 -16.47 11.07
CA ASP A 74 -6.99 -17.86 11.49
C ASP A 74 -8.01 -18.59 10.58
N LYS A 75 -8.67 -17.88 9.66
CA LYS A 75 -9.67 -18.49 8.76
C LYS A 75 -8.99 -19.14 7.56
N ASP A 76 -8.90 -20.47 7.59
CA ASP A 76 -8.63 -21.30 6.40
C ASP A 76 -9.79 -21.12 5.41
N GLY A 77 -9.55 -20.37 4.32
CA GLY A 77 -10.53 -20.23 3.22
C GLY A 77 -10.57 -18.87 2.52
N SER A 78 -9.80 -17.86 2.96
CA SER A 78 -9.65 -16.60 2.23
C SER A 78 -8.25 -16.42 1.67
N ASP A 79 -8.13 -15.85 0.47
CA ASP A 79 -6.87 -15.46 -0.21
C ASP A 79 -5.95 -14.51 0.61
N GLU A 80 -6.36 -14.10 1.82
CA GLU A 80 -5.65 -13.15 2.70
C GLU A 80 -5.19 -13.80 4.01
N LYS A 81 -4.57 -15.00 3.94
CA LYS A 81 -3.97 -15.65 5.13
C LYS A 81 -2.94 -14.76 5.82
N TYR A 82 -2.20 -13.97 5.04
CA TYR A 82 -1.21 -13.01 5.53
C TYR A 82 -1.49 -11.62 4.95
N LEU A 83 -1.73 -10.64 5.82
CA LEU A 83 -1.79 -9.23 5.43
C LEU A 83 -0.56 -8.49 5.91
N SER A 84 0.29 -8.10 4.98
CA SER A 84 1.51 -7.35 5.24
C SER A 84 1.31 -5.85 5.02
N LYS A 85 1.81 -5.04 5.95
CA LYS A 85 1.82 -3.57 5.89
C LYS A 85 3.22 -3.04 6.18
N HIS A 86 3.56 -1.94 5.52
CA HIS A 86 4.82 -1.23 5.73
C HIS A 86 4.64 -0.16 6.81
N ILE A 87 5.36 -0.28 7.92
CA ILE A 87 5.36 0.71 9.02
C ILE A 87 6.29 1.87 8.65
N GLY A 88 7.41 1.54 7.99
CA GLY A 88 8.41 2.48 7.53
C GLY A 88 9.75 2.34 8.24
N ARG A 89 10.67 3.22 7.82
CA ARG A 89 12.02 3.28 8.38
C ARG A 89 12.04 4.03 9.70
N ILE A 90 12.35 3.33 10.78
CA ILE A 90 12.39 3.88 12.14
C ILE A 90 13.85 4.09 12.54
N ARG A 91 14.19 5.32 12.92
CA ARG A 91 15.53 5.70 13.38
C ARG A 91 15.78 5.19 14.82
N PRO A 92 17.06 5.08 15.25
CA PRO A 92 17.39 4.77 16.63
C PRO A 92 16.69 5.73 17.59
N ASP A 93 16.08 5.19 18.65
CA ASP A 93 15.30 5.85 19.70
C ASP A 93 14.06 6.61 19.22
N PHE A 94 13.57 6.29 18.02
CA PHE A 94 12.26 6.73 17.55
C PHE A 94 11.26 5.57 17.53
N TYR A 95 9.99 5.94 17.52
CA TYR A 95 8.89 4.99 17.40
C TYR A 95 7.95 5.36 16.26
N ARG A 96 7.22 4.37 15.77
CA ARG A 96 6.03 4.57 14.92
C ARG A 96 4.89 3.73 15.47
N ILE A 97 3.69 4.26 15.34
CA ILE A 97 2.46 3.59 15.73
C ILE A 97 1.78 3.14 14.44
N GLU A 98 1.36 1.88 14.42
CA GLU A 98 0.61 1.29 13.32
C GLU A 98 -0.71 0.72 13.85
N TYR A 99 -1.80 0.92 13.12
CA TYR A 99 -3.12 0.48 13.53
C TYR A 99 -3.47 -0.82 12.83
N LEU A 100 -3.68 -1.89 13.60
CA LEU A 100 -4.00 -3.22 13.10
C LEU A 100 -5.43 -3.60 13.44
N ASN A 101 -6.21 -3.99 12.44
CA ASN A 101 -7.51 -4.61 12.69
C ASN A 101 -7.32 -6.10 13.01
N MET A 102 -7.46 -6.46 14.29
CA MET A 102 -7.28 -7.83 14.80
C MET A 102 -8.60 -8.61 14.94
N GLN A 103 -9.74 -8.11 14.44
CA GLN A 103 -11.05 -8.79 14.59
C GLN A 103 -11.11 -10.22 14.04
N LYS A 104 -10.23 -10.56 13.09
CA LYS A 104 -10.16 -11.90 12.45
C LYS A 104 -8.77 -12.54 12.58
N SER A 105 -7.94 -12.02 13.48
CA SER A 105 -6.54 -12.40 13.62
C SER A 105 -6.11 -12.43 15.07
N ASN A 106 -5.50 -13.54 15.47
CA ASN A 106 -5.02 -13.72 16.83
C ASN A 106 -3.51 -13.52 16.93
N GLU A 107 -2.83 -13.17 15.83
CA GLU A 107 -1.38 -13.08 15.78
C GLU A 107 -0.90 -12.05 14.75
N PHE A 108 0.20 -11.39 15.08
CA PHE A 108 0.95 -10.55 14.15
C PHE A 108 2.45 -10.76 14.30
N TRP A 109 3.18 -10.50 13.21
CA TRP A 109 4.64 -10.57 13.13
C TRP A 109 5.21 -9.19 12.87
N ILE A 110 6.36 -8.91 13.46
CA ILE A 110 7.15 -7.72 13.13
C ILE A 110 8.45 -8.18 12.48
N VAL A 111 8.76 -7.56 11.35
CA VAL A 111 9.97 -7.80 10.58
C VAL A 111 10.74 -6.50 10.43
N GLY A 112 12.02 -6.50 10.77
CA GLY A 112 12.92 -5.38 10.57
C GLY A 112 14.01 -5.74 9.56
N TYR A 113 14.17 -4.91 8.53
CA TYR A 113 15.22 -5.06 7.53
C TYR A 113 16.32 -4.03 7.74
N LEU A 114 17.56 -4.50 7.70
CA LEU A 114 18.73 -3.67 7.52
C LEU A 114 18.95 -3.50 6.01
N ASN A 115 18.84 -2.27 5.53
CA ASN A 115 18.80 -1.96 4.10
C ASN A 115 17.64 -2.68 3.38
N LYS A 116 17.70 -2.82 2.04
CA LYS A 116 16.54 -3.27 1.24
C LYS A 116 16.21 -4.77 1.34
N SER A 117 17.14 -5.61 1.79
CA SER A 117 17.05 -7.07 1.65
C SER A 117 17.53 -7.90 2.83
N ARG A 118 18.30 -7.35 3.78
CA ARG A 118 18.85 -8.15 4.89
C ARG A 118 17.89 -8.13 6.07
N LEU A 119 17.23 -9.25 6.33
CA LEU A 119 16.43 -9.42 7.54
C LEU A 119 17.34 -9.32 8.77
N ALA A 120 16.99 -8.42 9.68
CA ALA A 120 17.79 -8.11 10.87
C ALA A 120 16.99 -8.38 12.16
N TYR A 121 15.66 -8.33 12.07
CA TYR A 121 14.77 -8.58 13.19
C TYR A 121 13.52 -9.34 12.73
N PHE A 122 13.11 -10.34 13.50
CA PHE A 122 11.85 -11.04 13.37
C PHE A 122 11.32 -11.42 14.76
N SER A 123 10.08 -11.03 15.05
CA SER A 123 9.34 -11.44 16.24
C SER A 123 7.90 -11.79 15.93
N GLN A 124 7.38 -12.78 16.65
CA GLN A 124 6.00 -13.25 16.63
C GLN A 124 5.30 -12.78 17.90
N HIS A 125 4.09 -12.22 17.75
CA HIS A 125 3.28 -11.71 18.85
C HIS A 125 1.86 -12.28 18.77
N ALA A 126 1.51 -13.09 19.77
CA ALA A 126 0.14 -13.57 19.95
C ALA A 126 -0.72 -12.52 20.66
N VAL A 127 -1.98 -12.43 20.27
CA VAL A 127 -2.99 -11.53 20.83
C VAL A 127 -4.03 -12.37 21.57
N THR A 128 -3.82 -12.54 22.88
CA THR A 128 -4.75 -13.26 23.76
C THR A 128 -5.73 -12.28 24.39
N GLU A 129 -6.86 -12.10 23.70
CA GLU A 129 -8.10 -11.42 24.12
C GLU A 129 -8.01 -9.94 24.56
N GLY A 130 -8.60 -9.07 23.72
CA GLY A 130 -8.74 -7.63 23.92
C GLY A 130 -7.86 -6.83 22.96
N ASN A 131 -8.44 -5.82 22.30
CA ASN A 131 -7.72 -4.82 21.51
C ASN A 131 -6.87 -3.91 22.43
N ARG A 132 -5.97 -4.49 23.21
CA ARG A 132 -5.01 -3.73 24.02
C ARG A 132 -3.85 -3.33 23.15
N ASP A 133 -3.52 -2.04 23.20
CA ASP A 133 -2.37 -1.50 22.49
C ASP A 133 -1.10 -2.24 22.91
N GLN A 134 -0.25 -2.55 21.94
CA GLN A 134 0.99 -3.28 22.16
C GLN A 134 2.19 -2.39 21.88
N ILE A 135 3.18 -2.46 22.76
CA ILE A 135 4.47 -1.80 22.56
C ILE A 135 5.50 -2.88 22.28
N VAL A 136 6.19 -2.77 21.15
CA VAL A 136 7.25 -3.68 20.73
C VAL A 136 8.55 -2.93 20.68
N GLU A 137 9.45 -3.27 21.60
CA GLU A 137 10.77 -2.68 21.72
C GLU A 137 11.83 -3.55 21.05
N VAL A 138 12.45 -3.01 20.01
CA VAL A 138 13.49 -3.67 19.25
C VAL A 138 14.84 -3.28 19.81
N ARG A 139 15.33 -4.07 20.77
CA ARG A 139 16.60 -3.82 21.46
C ARG A 139 17.79 -4.58 20.88
N ASN A 140 17.53 -5.71 20.24
CA ASN A 140 18.55 -6.62 19.72
C ASN A 140 18.17 -7.14 18.32
N TYR A 141 19.17 -7.55 17.55
CA TYR A 141 18.97 -8.33 16.33
C TYR A 141 18.53 -9.74 16.72
N ILE A 142 17.25 -10.06 16.52
CA ILE A 142 16.66 -11.34 16.91
C ILE A 142 15.98 -11.93 15.69
N ASN A 143 16.17 -13.23 15.47
CA ASN A 143 15.31 -14.00 14.59
C ASN A 143 14.73 -15.16 15.41
N GLN A 144 13.49 -14.99 15.91
CA GLN A 144 12.86 -15.99 16.78
C GLN A 144 12.64 -17.35 16.10
N SER A 145 12.39 -17.36 14.79
CA SER A 145 12.15 -18.60 14.03
C SER A 145 12.56 -18.43 12.58
N GLN A 146 13.54 -19.22 12.14
CA GLN A 146 14.04 -19.16 10.77
C GLN A 146 12.94 -19.49 9.75
N LYS A 147 12.09 -20.47 10.03
CA LYS A 147 10.98 -20.88 9.17
C LYS A 147 9.90 -19.80 9.04
N LEU A 148 9.51 -19.15 10.14
CA LEU A 148 8.52 -18.09 10.09
C LEU A 148 9.10 -16.81 9.45
N SER A 149 10.38 -16.51 9.72
CA SER A 149 11.06 -15.37 9.12
C SER A 149 11.21 -15.49 7.60
N SER A 150 11.35 -16.70 7.04
CA SER A 150 11.38 -16.89 5.58
C SER A 150 10.02 -16.62 4.96
N ILE A 151 8.95 -17.17 5.55
CA ILE A 151 7.56 -16.91 5.10
C ILE A 151 7.24 -15.41 5.17
N ALA A 152 7.63 -14.78 6.29
CA ALA A 152 7.47 -13.34 6.48
C ALA A 152 8.22 -12.55 5.41
N SER A 153 9.44 -12.97 5.06
CA SER A 153 10.24 -12.31 4.04
C SER A 153 9.66 -12.45 2.64
N ASP A 154 9.10 -13.61 2.30
CA ASP A 154 8.42 -13.83 1.03
C ASP A 154 7.19 -12.91 0.92
N GLN A 155 6.41 -12.81 2.00
CA GLN A 155 5.24 -11.93 2.05
C GLN A 155 5.61 -10.44 1.91
N VAL A 156 6.69 -9.99 2.54
CA VAL A 156 7.21 -8.62 2.34
C VAL A 156 7.68 -8.42 0.90
N GLY A 157 8.26 -9.45 0.28
CA GLY A 157 8.63 -9.43 -1.13
C GLY A 157 7.41 -9.21 -2.05
N ILE A 158 6.34 -9.97 -1.82
CA ILE A 158 5.06 -9.84 -2.54
C ILE A 158 4.49 -8.43 -2.37
N LEU A 159 4.44 -7.91 -1.13
CA LEU A 159 3.98 -6.55 -0.85
C LEU A 159 4.76 -5.49 -1.63
N LYS A 160 6.09 -5.60 -1.65
CA LYS A 160 6.96 -4.66 -2.39
C LYS A 160 6.66 -4.71 -3.89
N TYR A 161 6.49 -5.91 -4.45
CA TYR A 161 6.17 -6.10 -5.86
C TYR A 161 4.81 -5.52 -6.21
N ASP A 162 3.78 -5.80 -5.41
CA ASP A 162 2.42 -5.29 -5.63
C ASP A 162 2.37 -3.77 -5.50
N ASN A 163 3.02 -3.19 -4.50
CA ASN A 163 3.13 -1.74 -4.35
C ASN A 163 3.83 -1.10 -5.55
N MET A 164 4.90 -1.73 -6.07
CA MET A 164 5.58 -1.26 -7.28
C MET A 164 4.65 -1.31 -8.49
N LYS A 165 3.94 -2.43 -8.70
CA LYS A 165 2.98 -2.61 -9.79
C LYS A 165 1.87 -1.56 -9.71
N ILE A 166 1.25 -1.38 -8.55
CA ILE A 166 0.20 -0.37 -8.32
C ILE A 166 0.74 1.04 -8.58
N SER A 167 1.95 1.35 -8.08
CA SER A 167 2.57 2.66 -8.30
C SER A 167 2.78 2.96 -9.79
N ILE A 168 3.19 1.96 -10.58
CA ILE A 168 3.33 2.09 -12.04
C ILE A 168 1.97 2.37 -12.68
N TRP A 169 0.92 1.63 -12.32
CA TRP A 169 -0.42 1.85 -12.88
C TRP A 169 -0.98 3.22 -12.49
N VAL A 170 -0.87 3.63 -11.23
CA VAL A 170 -1.35 4.92 -10.74
C VAL A 170 -0.61 6.08 -11.42
N THR A 171 0.71 6.00 -11.55
CA THR A 171 1.49 7.05 -12.22
C THR A 171 1.17 7.14 -13.71
N LEU A 172 0.98 6.00 -14.38
CA LEU A 172 0.55 5.96 -15.78
C LEU A 172 -0.85 6.57 -15.96
N ASP A 173 -1.82 6.22 -15.12
CA ASP A 173 -3.18 6.77 -15.20
C ASP A 173 -3.20 8.27 -14.92
N LEU A 174 -2.47 8.75 -13.92
CA LEU A 174 -2.35 10.18 -13.61
C LEU A 174 -1.72 10.94 -14.79
N LEU A 175 -0.66 10.38 -15.41
CA LEU A 175 -0.03 10.96 -16.59
C LEU A 175 -1.00 11.04 -17.78
N LEU A 176 -1.80 9.99 -18.01
CA LEU A 176 -2.77 9.95 -19.09
C LEU A 176 -3.94 10.92 -18.85
N ILE A 177 -4.40 11.06 -17.60
CA ILE A 177 -5.40 12.06 -17.21
C ILE A 177 -4.85 13.46 -17.47
N PHE A 178 -3.62 13.74 -17.01
CA PHE A 178 -2.96 15.02 -17.22
C PHE A 178 -2.82 15.35 -18.70
N LEU A 179 -2.27 14.43 -19.50
CA LEU A 179 -2.06 14.63 -20.92
C LEU A 179 -3.38 14.83 -21.69
N ASN A 180 -4.41 14.03 -21.40
CA ASN A 180 -5.72 14.22 -22.02
C ASN A 180 -6.36 15.55 -21.62
N SER A 181 -6.22 15.96 -20.36
CA SER A 181 -6.73 17.25 -19.87
C SER A 181 -6.03 18.41 -20.57
N VAL A 182 -4.69 18.42 -20.60
CA VAL A 182 -3.91 19.45 -21.31
C VAL A 182 -4.31 19.51 -22.78
N LEU A 183 -4.42 18.38 -23.48
CA LEU A 183 -4.82 18.37 -24.89
C LEU A 183 -6.26 18.84 -25.13
N LEU A 184 -7.15 18.73 -24.15
CA LEU A 184 -8.55 19.16 -24.25
C LEU A 184 -8.72 20.66 -23.95
N PHE A 185 -7.96 21.17 -22.99
CA PHE A 185 -8.01 22.57 -22.53
C PHE A 185 -6.96 23.49 -23.17
N ARG A 186 -5.98 22.94 -23.89
CA ARG A 186 -5.02 23.74 -24.67
C ARG A 186 -5.79 24.56 -25.69
N ARG A 187 -5.78 25.89 -25.52
CA ARG A 187 -6.23 26.82 -26.55
C ARG A 187 -5.39 26.58 -27.81
N LYS A 188 -6.07 26.36 -28.94
CA LYS A 188 -5.42 26.44 -30.25
C LYS A 188 -5.13 27.89 -30.58
#